data_AF-A0A0M8Y5V5-F1
#
_entry.id   AF-A0A0M8Y5V5-F1
#
_cell.length_a   1.000
_cell.length_b   1.000
_cell.length_c   1.000
_cell.angle_alpha   90.00
_cell.angle_beta   90.00
_cell.angle_gamma   90.00
#
_symmetry.space_group_name_H-M   'P 1'
#
loop_
_entity.id
_entity.type
_entity.pdbx_description
1 polymer ?
#
loop_
_entity_poly.entity_id
_entity_poly.type
_entity_poly.pdbx_seq_one_letter_code
_entity_poly.pdbx_strand_id
1 'polypeptide(L)'
;MDGLTVRALATRLDVRAPALYWHVRNKQELLDEMATEVMRRVTGTLAAIPPGAGWRDDLAAYARVLRSEYLLHRDGARTFSGTRLTDPGVVRMKEPWFERWAASGLTSAEADDAVDLVTAFVVGFVIEEQERRQAAETDPARYSVDQREDWLGEGASLVKEAGRLHDDGDQRFERHLDIVLDGLAARLDR
;
A
#
# COMPACT_ATOMS: atom_id res chain seq x y z
N MET A 1 -12.02 -9.42 7.02
CA MET A 1 -12.98 -8.28 7.07
C MET A 1 -14.33 -8.53 7.78
N ASP A 2 -14.78 -9.77 8.03
CA ASP A 2 -16.15 -10.06 8.50
C ASP A 2 -16.45 -9.66 9.97
N GLY A 3 -15.44 -9.35 10.77
CA GLY A 3 -15.60 -8.97 12.18
C GLY A 3 -15.69 -7.46 12.48
N LEU A 4 -15.41 -6.58 11.50
CA LEU A 4 -15.38 -5.14 11.75
C LEU A 4 -16.79 -4.54 11.63
N THR A 5 -17.37 -4.19 12.78
CA THR A 5 -18.66 -3.48 12.87
C THR A 5 -18.57 -2.36 13.91
N VAL A 6 -19.38 -1.30 13.74
CA VAL A 6 -19.47 -0.19 14.71
C VAL A 6 -19.83 -0.71 16.10
N ARG A 7 -20.70 -1.73 16.17
CA ARG A 7 -21.08 -2.36 17.44
C ARG A 7 -19.93 -3.12 18.09
N ALA A 8 -19.16 -3.90 17.33
CA ALA A 8 -17.96 -4.58 17.84
C ALA A 8 -16.89 -3.58 18.31
N LEU A 9 -16.76 -2.44 17.62
CA LEU A 9 -15.88 -1.35 18.03
C LEU A 9 -16.34 -0.70 19.35
N ALA A 10 -17.64 -0.41 19.48
CA ALA A 10 -18.20 0.14 20.72
C ALA A 10 -17.96 -0.78 21.92
N THR A 11 -18.15 -2.10 21.75
CA THR A 11 -17.82 -3.10 22.78
C THR A 11 -16.33 -3.06 23.15
N ARG A 12 -15.42 -2.99 22.16
CA ARG A 12 -13.97 -2.93 22.43
C ARG A 12 -13.53 -1.65 23.13
N LEU A 13 -14.23 -0.55 22.91
CA LEU A 13 -13.95 0.75 23.53
C LEU A 13 -14.66 0.95 24.86
N ASP A 14 -15.42 -0.04 25.34
CA ASP A 14 -16.25 0.02 26.55
C ASP A 14 -17.22 1.23 26.55
N VAL A 15 -17.76 1.56 25.37
CA VAL A 15 -18.76 2.63 25.19
C VAL A 15 -20.07 2.07 24.67
N ARG A 16 -21.16 2.81 24.90
CA ARG A 16 -22.46 2.46 24.32
C ARG A 16 -22.47 2.74 22.83
N ALA A 17 -22.92 1.78 22.01
CA ALA A 17 -22.99 1.92 20.55
C ALA A 17 -23.67 3.22 20.05
N PRO A 18 -24.78 3.72 20.65
CA PRO A 18 -25.35 5.02 20.28
C PRO A 18 -24.38 6.20 20.38
N ALA A 19 -23.45 6.19 21.35
CA ALA A 19 -22.44 7.24 21.48
C ALA A 19 -21.44 7.20 20.32
N LEU A 20 -21.12 6.00 19.81
CA LEU A 20 -20.21 5.84 18.68
C LEU A 20 -20.88 6.21 17.34
N TYR A 21 -22.20 5.98 17.20
CA TYR A 21 -22.97 6.38 16.02
C TYR A 21 -23.03 7.91 15.81
N TRP A 22 -22.80 8.70 16.85
CA TRP A 22 -22.64 10.17 16.73
C TRP A 22 -21.37 10.56 15.98
N HIS A 23 -20.32 9.73 16.04
CA HIS A 23 -19.05 9.97 15.38
C HIS A 23 -18.92 9.22 14.05
N VAL A 24 -19.50 8.02 13.96
CA VAL A 24 -19.39 7.13 12.81
C VAL A 24 -20.71 6.42 12.57
N ARG A 25 -21.46 6.84 11.54
CA ARG A 25 -22.84 6.42 11.29
C ARG A 25 -22.96 5.01 10.74
N ASN A 26 -21.96 4.53 10.02
CA ASN A 26 -21.98 3.22 9.39
C ASN A 26 -20.56 2.65 9.19
N LYS A 27 -20.49 1.39 8.73
CA LYS A 27 -19.21 0.71 8.46
C LYS A 27 -18.36 1.42 7.41
N GLN A 28 -18.97 2.01 6.38
CA GLN A 28 -18.22 2.73 5.34
C GLN A 28 -17.53 3.97 5.91
N GLU A 29 -18.24 4.76 6.70
CA GLU A 29 -17.67 5.94 7.37
C GLU A 29 -16.55 5.54 8.34
N LEU A 30 -16.66 4.38 9.01
CA LEU A 30 -15.57 3.84 9.81
C LEU A 30 -14.33 3.54 8.97
N LEU A 31 -14.51 2.89 7.81
CA LEU A 31 -13.42 2.55 6.89
C LEU A 31 -12.76 3.80 6.31
N ASP A 32 -13.55 4.80 5.93
CA ASP A 32 -13.09 6.09 5.42
C ASP A 32 -12.24 6.83 6.48
N GLU A 33 -12.66 6.84 7.74
CA GLU A 33 -11.88 7.43 8.85
C GLU A 33 -10.59 6.64 9.13
N MET A 34 -10.66 5.30 9.11
CA MET A 34 -9.46 4.47 9.30
C MET A 34 -8.43 4.69 8.19
N ALA A 35 -8.86 4.77 6.94
CA ALA A 35 -7.98 5.06 5.81
C ALA A 35 -7.41 6.48 5.87
N THR A 36 -8.22 7.45 6.30
CA THR A 36 -7.77 8.82 6.54
C THR A 36 -6.67 8.87 7.59
N GLU A 37 -6.82 8.10 8.67
CA GLU A 37 -5.80 7.97 9.72
C GLU A 37 -4.53 7.26 9.24
N VAL A 38 -4.64 6.22 8.40
CA VAL A 38 -3.46 5.62 7.75
C VAL A 38 -2.72 6.65 6.91
N MET A 39 -3.43 7.39 6.05
CA MET A 39 -2.79 8.42 5.22
C MET A 39 -2.21 9.59 6.03
N ARG A 40 -2.81 9.92 7.17
CA ARG A 40 -2.24 10.89 8.13
C ARG A 40 -0.89 10.40 8.68
N ARG A 41 -0.76 9.12 9.02
CA ARG A 41 0.52 8.53 9.45
C ARG A 41 1.55 8.47 8.32
N VAL A 42 1.13 8.05 7.13
CA VAL A 42 2.00 8.03 5.94
C VAL A 42 2.59 9.43 5.69
N THR A 43 1.73 10.44 5.62
CA THR A 43 2.15 11.83 5.37
C THR A 43 2.98 12.42 6.50
N GLY A 44 2.66 12.09 7.76
CA GLY A 44 3.46 12.49 8.92
C GLY A 44 4.87 11.88 8.92
N THR A 45 4.99 10.60 8.61
CA THR A 45 6.30 9.92 8.47
C THR A 45 7.10 10.53 7.33
N LEU A 46 6.46 10.79 6.19
CA LEU A 46 7.11 11.41 5.03
C LEU A 46 7.60 12.83 5.31
N ALA A 47 6.87 13.61 6.10
CA ALA A 47 7.30 14.96 6.50
C ALA A 47 8.57 14.95 7.35
N ALA A 48 8.89 13.83 8.01
CA ALA A 48 10.13 13.67 8.78
C ALA A 48 11.33 13.23 7.91
N ILE A 49 11.09 12.80 6.67
CA ILE A 49 12.13 12.42 5.72
C ILE A 49 12.57 13.68 4.97
N PRO A 50 13.87 13.99 4.89
CA PRO A 50 14.36 15.09 4.06
C PRO A 50 13.88 14.92 2.60
N PRO A 51 13.54 16.01 1.89
CA PRO A 51 13.18 15.91 0.48
C PRO A 51 14.26 15.17 -0.32
N GLY A 52 13.84 14.28 -1.22
CA GLY A 52 14.74 13.56 -2.11
C GLY A 52 15.38 14.48 -3.16
N ALA A 53 16.26 13.92 -4.00
CA ALA A 53 16.90 14.70 -5.07
C ALA A 53 15.92 15.09 -6.20
N GLY A 54 14.75 14.44 -6.26
CA GLY A 54 13.70 14.72 -7.21
C GLY A 54 12.47 13.84 -7.01
N TRP A 55 11.55 13.89 -7.99
CA TRP A 55 10.27 13.17 -7.96
C TRP A 55 10.43 11.65 -7.75
N ARG A 56 11.49 11.06 -8.32
CA ARG A 56 11.76 9.63 -8.22
C ARG A 56 12.02 9.19 -6.77
N ASP A 57 12.87 9.92 -6.06
CA ASP A 57 13.23 9.60 -4.68
C ASP A 57 12.03 9.81 -3.73
N ASP A 58 11.28 10.90 -3.94
CA ASP A 58 10.08 11.20 -3.16
C ASP A 58 9.02 10.09 -3.33
N LEU A 59 8.77 9.64 -4.57
CA LEU A 59 7.84 8.53 -4.85
C LEU A 59 8.34 7.19 -4.29
N ALA A 60 9.65 6.93 -4.33
CA ALA A 60 10.22 5.72 -3.75
C ALA A 60 10.04 5.72 -2.21
N ALA A 61 10.28 6.86 -1.55
CA ALA A 61 10.02 7.01 -0.12
C ALA A 61 8.53 6.83 0.20
N TYR A 62 7.64 7.46 -0.57
CA TYR A 62 6.19 7.28 -0.46
C TYR A 62 5.77 5.82 -0.56
N ALA A 63 6.25 5.10 -1.58
CA ALA A 63 5.91 3.70 -1.80
C ALA A 63 6.29 2.82 -0.59
N ARG A 64 7.49 3.04 -0.04
CA ARG A 64 8.00 2.30 1.13
C ARG A 64 7.20 2.58 2.39
N VAL A 65 6.92 3.86 2.67
CA VAL A 65 6.11 4.27 3.84
C VAL A 65 4.67 3.78 3.71
N LEU A 66 4.08 3.83 2.52
CA LEU A 66 2.74 3.32 2.28
C LEU A 66 2.68 1.80 2.48
N ARG A 67 3.64 1.05 1.92
CA ARG A 67 3.75 -0.39 2.12
C ARG A 67 3.88 -0.73 3.60
N SER A 68 4.76 -0.06 4.33
CA SER A 68 4.96 -0.34 5.75
C SER A 68 3.68 -0.11 6.56
N GLU A 69 2.98 1.01 6.36
CA GLU A 69 1.72 1.31 7.04
C GLU A 69 0.61 0.28 6.71
N TYR A 70 0.49 -0.15 5.46
CA TYR A 70 -0.47 -1.21 5.10
C TYR A 70 -0.14 -2.56 5.73
N LEU A 71 1.14 -2.89 5.88
CA LEU A 71 1.58 -4.15 6.48
C LEU A 71 1.37 -4.20 8.01
N LEU A 72 1.20 -3.06 8.69
CA LEU A 72 0.88 -3.01 10.12
C LEU A 72 -0.51 -3.57 10.46
N HIS A 73 -1.40 -3.61 9.47
CA HIS A 73 -2.79 -4.01 9.67
C HIS A 73 -3.10 -5.26 8.86
N ARG A 74 -3.69 -6.26 9.50
CA ARG A 74 -4.23 -7.43 8.80
C ARG A 74 -5.27 -6.97 7.76
N ASP A 75 -5.05 -7.33 6.50
CA ASP A 75 -5.83 -6.89 5.34
C ASP A 75 -5.75 -5.37 5.05
N GLY A 76 -4.72 -4.66 5.54
CA GLY A 76 -4.61 -3.21 5.45
C GLY A 76 -4.79 -2.66 4.04
N ALA A 77 -4.09 -3.23 3.05
CA ALA A 77 -4.21 -2.78 1.66
C ALA A 77 -5.63 -2.97 1.10
N ARG A 78 -6.27 -4.13 1.34
CA ARG A 78 -7.66 -4.39 0.90
C ARG A 78 -8.67 -3.49 1.61
N THR A 79 -8.41 -3.15 2.86
CA THR A 79 -9.35 -2.45 3.74
C THR A 79 -9.38 -0.96 3.45
N PHE A 80 -8.23 -0.38 3.11
CA PHE A 80 -8.08 1.07 2.96
C PHE A 80 -7.99 1.53 1.50
N SER A 81 -7.82 0.63 0.53
CA SER A 81 -7.85 1.00 -0.88
C SER A 81 -9.25 1.43 -1.32
N GLY A 82 -9.36 2.54 -2.06
CA GLY A 82 -10.61 2.99 -2.68
C GLY A 82 -11.59 3.69 -1.71
N THR A 83 -11.18 3.91 -0.47
CA THR A 83 -11.95 4.70 0.52
C THR A 83 -11.81 6.19 0.28
N ARG A 84 -12.78 6.97 0.76
CA ARG A 84 -12.73 8.42 0.68
C ARG A 84 -11.95 8.99 1.86
N LEU A 85 -10.96 9.85 1.59
CA LEU A 85 -10.32 10.63 2.65
C LEU A 85 -11.30 11.69 3.19
N THR A 86 -11.48 11.73 4.50
CA THR A 86 -12.44 12.61 5.19
C THR A 86 -11.81 13.89 5.71
N ASP A 87 -10.49 13.94 5.79
CA ASP A 87 -9.71 15.08 6.27
C ASP A 87 -8.99 15.79 5.10
N PRO A 88 -9.36 17.05 4.76
CA PRO A 88 -8.70 17.79 3.70
C PRO A 88 -7.25 18.19 4.07
N GLY A 89 -6.88 18.17 5.35
CA GLY A 89 -5.50 18.38 5.79
C GLY A 89 -4.56 17.29 5.29
N VAL A 90 -5.02 16.03 5.29
CA VAL A 90 -4.26 14.90 4.76
C VAL A 90 -4.02 15.06 3.26
N VAL A 91 -5.03 15.53 2.52
CA VAL A 91 -4.90 15.80 1.08
C VAL A 91 -3.93 16.95 0.82
N ARG A 92 -4.05 18.06 1.57
CA ARG A 92 -3.16 19.23 1.45
C ARG A 92 -1.69 18.92 1.77
N MET A 93 -1.40 17.86 2.51
CA MET A 93 -0.02 17.49 2.82
C MET A 93 0.79 17.07 1.58
N LYS A 94 0.13 16.81 0.44
CA LYS A 94 0.79 16.56 -0.85
C LYS A 94 1.35 17.84 -1.49
N GLU A 95 0.84 19.02 -1.13
CA GLU A 95 1.19 20.30 -1.79
C GLU A 95 2.69 20.55 -1.89
N PRO A 96 3.51 20.39 -0.82
CA PRO A 96 4.93 20.69 -0.91
C PRO A 96 5.69 19.78 -1.89
N TRP A 97 5.16 18.59 -2.17
CA TRP A 97 5.74 17.66 -3.13
C TRP A 97 5.42 18.11 -4.55
N PHE A 98 4.16 18.44 -4.79
CA PHE A 98 3.69 18.95 -6.07
C PHE A 98 4.38 20.27 -6.43
N GLU A 99 4.58 21.18 -5.47
CA GLU A 99 5.34 22.42 -5.68
C GLU A 99 6.79 22.14 -6.12
N ARG A 100 7.49 21.20 -5.45
CA ARG A 100 8.87 20.84 -5.80
C ARG A 100 8.96 20.18 -7.18
N TRP A 101 8.06 19.26 -7.49
CA TRP A 101 8.05 18.56 -8.77
C TRP A 101 7.67 19.50 -9.92
N ALA A 102 6.75 20.44 -9.68
CA ALA A 102 6.43 21.50 -10.62
C ALA A 102 7.64 22.41 -10.88
N ALA A 103 8.42 22.74 -9.84
CA ALA A 103 9.67 23.50 -10.00
C ALA A 103 10.73 22.76 -10.83
N SER A 104 10.69 21.41 -10.87
CA SER A 104 11.51 20.59 -11.78
C SER A 104 10.88 20.36 -13.16
N GLY A 105 9.72 20.96 -13.45
CA GLY A 105 9.10 20.94 -14.78
C GLY A 105 7.97 19.91 -14.97
N LEU A 106 7.59 19.15 -13.94
CA LEU A 106 6.43 18.25 -14.04
C LEU A 106 5.14 19.06 -14.06
N THR A 107 4.22 18.67 -14.93
CA THR A 107 2.84 19.17 -14.87
C THR A 107 2.08 18.54 -13.70
N SER A 108 0.99 19.19 -13.27
CA SER A 108 0.13 18.64 -12.21
C SER A 108 -0.47 17.29 -12.59
N ALA A 109 -0.78 17.08 -13.87
CA ALA A 109 -1.27 15.79 -14.38
C ALA A 109 -0.21 14.69 -14.27
N GLU A 110 1.04 14.99 -14.65
CA GLU A 110 2.15 14.05 -14.53
C GLU A 110 2.47 13.69 -13.08
N ALA A 111 2.41 14.67 -12.17
CA ALA A 111 2.58 14.45 -10.75
C ALA A 111 1.48 13.56 -10.16
N ASP A 112 0.22 13.81 -10.52
CA ASP A 112 -0.93 13.05 -10.04
C ASP A 112 -0.92 11.61 -10.58
N ASP A 113 -0.70 11.44 -11.88
CA ASP A 113 -0.57 10.13 -12.53
C ASP A 113 0.56 9.29 -11.89
N ALA A 114 1.69 9.92 -11.56
CA ALA A 114 2.82 9.23 -10.94
C ALA A 114 2.48 8.74 -9.53
N VAL A 115 1.82 9.57 -8.70
CA VAL A 115 1.36 9.19 -7.36
C VAL A 115 0.32 8.07 -7.43
N ASP A 116 -0.62 8.15 -8.36
CA ASP A 116 -1.68 7.16 -8.53
C ASP A 116 -1.13 5.81 -9.00
N LEU A 117 -0.22 5.81 -9.99
CA LEU A 117 0.44 4.58 -10.46
C LEU A 117 1.23 3.89 -9.36
N VAL A 118 2.04 4.66 -8.60
CA VAL A 118 2.79 4.11 -7.47
C VAL A 118 1.86 3.58 -6.38
N THR A 119 0.78 4.31 -6.07
CA THR A 119 -0.23 3.86 -5.09
C THR A 119 -0.89 2.55 -5.54
N ALA A 120 -1.31 2.45 -6.80
CA ALA A 120 -1.93 1.25 -7.35
C ALA A 120 -0.97 0.04 -7.31
N PHE A 121 0.30 0.26 -7.65
CA PHE A 121 1.35 -0.75 -7.52
C PHE A 121 1.49 -1.25 -6.07
N VAL A 122 1.64 -0.34 -5.10
CA VAL A 122 1.80 -0.72 -3.68
C VAL A 122 0.58 -1.48 -3.18
N VAL A 123 -0.64 -1.01 -3.50
CA VAL A 123 -1.88 -1.70 -3.12
C VAL A 123 -1.88 -3.13 -3.67
N GLY A 124 -1.65 -3.32 -4.97
CA GLY A 124 -1.64 -4.64 -5.59
C GLY A 124 -0.58 -5.58 -4.99
N PHE A 125 0.63 -5.06 -4.78
CA PHE A 125 1.73 -5.82 -4.20
C PHE A 125 1.42 -6.27 -2.77
N VAL A 126 0.96 -5.35 -1.92
CA VAL A 126 0.71 -5.62 -0.50
C VAL A 126 -0.49 -6.56 -0.32
N ILE A 127 -1.52 -6.47 -1.17
CA ILE A 127 -2.61 -7.46 -1.17
C ILE A 127 -2.06 -8.87 -1.39
N GLU A 128 -1.26 -9.08 -2.44
CA GLU A 128 -0.67 -10.40 -2.73
C GLU A 128 0.28 -10.87 -1.63
N GLU A 129 1.05 -9.96 -1.05
CA GLU A 129 1.95 -10.22 0.07
C GLU A 129 1.20 -10.67 1.34
N GLN A 130 0.15 -9.95 1.72
CA GLN A 130 -0.67 -10.26 2.89
C GLN A 130 -1.44 -11.58 2.71
N GLU A 131 -2.04 -11.81 1.54
CA GLU A 131 -2.77 -13.06 1.26
C GLU A 131 -1.85 -14.27 1.34
N ARG A 132 -0.63 -14.19 0.78
CA ARG A 132 0.36 -15.27 0.89
C ARG A 132 0.82 -15.52 2.32
N ARG A 133 1.13 -14.46 3.07
CA ARG A 133 1.57 -14.61 4.46
C ARG A 133 0.49 -15.28 5.30
N GLN A 134 -0.76 -14.81 5.20
CA GLN A 134 -1.90 -15.37 5.93
C GLN A 134 -2.21 -16.81 5.52
N ALA A 135 -2.09 -17.11 4.22
CA ALA A 135 -2.22 -18.46 3.72
C ALA A 135 -1.14 -19.40 4.27
N ALA A 136 0.12 -18.97 4.32
CA ALA A 136 1.23 -19.76 4.87
C ALA A 136 1.09 -19.99 6.39
N GLU A 137 0.50 -19.04 7.13
CA GLU A 137 0.15 -19.22 8.55
C GLU A 137 -0.92 -20.31 8.75
N THR A 138 -1.86 -20.44 7.80
CA THR A 138 -2.97 -21.40 7.89
C THR A 138 -2.60 -22.77 7.30
N ASP A 139 -1.86 -22.77 6.20
CA ASP A 139 -1.44 -23.93 5.43
C ASP A 139 -0.04 -23.66 4.83
N PRO A 140 1.05 -24.05 5.52
CA PRO A 140 2.41 -23.84 5.05
C PRO A 140 2.72 -24.49 3.69
N ALA A 141 1.94 -25.51 3.30
CA ALA A 141 2.10 -26.22 2.04
C ALA A 141 1.58 -25.40 0.83
N ARG A 142 0.64 -24.49 1.07
CA ARG A 142 -0.13 -23.79 0.02
C ARG A 142 0.72 -23.03 -1.01
N TYR A 143 1.84 -22.47 -0.57
CA TYR A 143 2.80 -21.75 -1.42
C TYR A 143 4.20 -22.37 -1.39
N SER A 144 4.32 -23.65 -1.02
CA SER A 144 5.60 -24.35 -0.98
C SER A 144 6.20 -24.47 -2.39
N VAL A 145 7.44 -23.97 -2.55
CA VAL A 145 8.20 -24.10 -3.80
C VAL A 145 8.50 -25.57 -4.08
N ASP A 146 8.92 -26.34 -3.07
CA ASP A 146 9.23 -27.76 -3.23
C ASP A 146 8.00 -28.56 -3.71
N GLN A 147 6.84 -28.38 -3.07
CA GLN A 147 5.62 -29.07 -3.49
C GLN A 147 5.15 -28.63 -4.88
N ARG A 148 5.34 -27.36 -5.24
CA ARG A 148 5.09 -26.87 -6.59
C ARG A 148 6.01 -27.55 -7.60
N GLU A 149 7.28 -27.73 -7.27
CA GLU A 149 8.24 -28.41 -8.16
C GLU A 149 7.94 -29.89 -8.34
N ASP A 150 7.55 -30.58 -7.27
CA ASP A 150 7.10 -31.97 -7.32
C ASP A 150 5.84 -32.11 -8.18
N TRP A 151 4.86 -31.21 -8.00
CA TRP A 151 3.63 -31.18 -8.80
C TRP A 151 3.91 -30.92 -10.28
N LEU A 152 4.87 -30.04 -10.60
CA LEU A 152 5.27 -29.75 -11.97
C LEU A 152 5.93 -30.95 -12.68
N GLY A 153 6.43 -31.94 -11.93
CA GLY A 153 7.04 -33.15 -12.49
C GLY A 153 8.25 -32.85 -13.38
N GLU A 154 8.47 -33.65 -14.42
CA GLU A 154 9.56 -33.40 -15.37
C GLU A 154 9.26 -32.20 -16.30
N GLY A 155 10.28 -31.38 -16.59
CA GLY A 155 10.17 -30.19 -17.43
C GLY A 155 9.98 -28.87 -16.66
N ALA A 156 9.62 -27.80 -17.39
CA ALA A 156 9.37 -26.46 -16.87
C ALA A 156 10.54 -25.83 -16.07
N SER A 157 11.79 -26.13 -16.43
CA SER A 157 12.99 -25.73 -15.67
C SER A 157 13.04 -24.22 -15.35
N LEU A 158 12.71 -23.37 -16.33
CA LEU A 158 12.68 -21.91 -16.14
C LEU A 158 11.57 -21.46 -15.16
N VAL A 159 10.44 -22.17 -15.13
CA VAL A 159 9.33 -21.86 -14.20
C VAL A 159 9.71 -22.25 -12.77
N LYS A 160 10.41 -23.38 -12.62
CA LYS A 160 10.93 -23.83 -11.31
C LYS A 160 11.98 -22.85 -10.79
N GLU A 161 12.93 -22.47 -11.64
CA GLU A 161 13.94 -21.44 -11.31
C GLU A 161 13.29 -20.12 -10.88
N ALA A 162 12.34 -19.59 -11.66
CA ALA A 162 11.62 -18.37 -11.30
C ALA A 162 10.84 -18.49 -9.99
N GLY A 163 10.28 -19.67 -9.69
CA GLY A 163 9.57 -19.93 -8.43
C GLY A 163 10.46 -19.81 -7.20
N ARG A 164 11.72 -20.25 -7.28
CA ARG A 164 12.71 -20.13 -6.20
C ARG A 164 13.13 -18.70 -5.91
N LEU A 165 13.06 -17.82 -6.91
CA LEU A 165 13.40 -16.39 -6.79
C LEU A 165 12.28 -15.56 -6.14
N HIS A 166 11.12 -16.18 -5.87
CA HIS A 166 9.90 -15.47 -5.50
C HIS A 166 9.76 -15.15 -4.01
N ASP A 167 10.75 -15.49 -3.17
CA ASP A 167 10.55 -15.66 -1.72
C ASP A 167 11.22 -14.61 -0.81
N ASP A 168 11.48 -13.40 -1.33
CA ASP A 168 11.87 -12.25 -0.50
C ASP A 168 10.97 -11.05 -0.82
N GLY A 169 9.99 -10.80 0.06
CA GLY A 169 8.99 -9.75 -0.11
C GLY A 169 9.60 -8.36 -0.27
N ASP A 170 10.70 -8.07 0.44
CA ASP A 170 11.37 -6.78 0.41
C ASP A 170 12.17 -6.59 -0.87
N GLN A 171 13.04 -7.55 -1.23
CA GLN A 171 13.82 -7.46 -2.47
C GLN A 171 12.92 -7.45 -3.72
N ARG A 172 11.84 -8.25 -3.70
CA ARG A 172 10.86 -8.26 -4.79
C ARG A 172 10.11 -6.93 -4.89
N PHE A 173 9.76 -6.33 -3.76
CA PHE A 173 9.10 -5.02 -3.75
C PHE A 173 9.99 -3.96 -4.37
N GLU A 174 11.25 -3.85 -3.92
CA GLU A 174 12.20 -2.86 -4.43
C GLU A 174 12.44 -3.04 -5.94
N ARG A 175 12.66 -4.28 -6.40
CA ARG A 175 12.83 -4.54 -7.84
C ARG A 175 11.61 -4.13 -8.67
N HIS A 176 10.40 -4.40 -8.19
CA HIS A 176 9.19 -4.02 -8.91
C HIS A 176 8.93 -2.51 -8.85
N LEU A 177 9.24 -1.87 -7.72
CA LEU A 177 9.17 -0.42 -7.56
C LEU A 177 10.12 0.27 -8.53
N ASP A 178 11.36 -0.19 -8.65
CA ASP A 178 12.33 0.34 -9.61
C ASP A 178 11.80 0.25 -11.05
N ILE A 179 11.19 -0.88 -11.44
CA ILE A 179 10.57 -1.04 -12.78
C ILE A 179 9.47 0.01 -13.00
N VAL A 180 8.61 0.25 -12.01
CA VAL A 180 7.55 1.27 -12.10
C VAL A 180 8.15 2.67 -12.24
N LEU A 181 9.16 2.98 -11.41
CA LEU A 181 9.82 4.29 -11.42
C LEU A 181 10.62 4.53 -12.71
N ASP A 182 11.25 3.50 -13.28
CA ASP A 182 11.95 3.57 -14.57
C ASP A 182 10.96 3.83 -15.71
N GLY A 183 9.79 3.20 -15.66
CA GLY A 183 8.71 3.45 -16.61
C GLY A 183 8.18 4.90 -16.54
N LEU A 184 8.09 5.46 -15.34
CA LEU A 184 7.76 6.87 -15.13
C LEU A 184 8.88 7.79 -15.65
N ALA A 185 10.14 7.49 -15.35
CA ALA A 185 11.29 8.28 -15.78
C ALA A 185 11.35 8.39 -17.31
N ALA A 186 11.11 7.28 -18.02
CA ALA A 186 11.04 7.26 -19.48
C ALA A 186 9.95 8.17 -20.08
N ARG A 187 8.96 8.61 -19.28
CA ARG A 187 7.88 9.53 -19.69
C ARG A 187 8.07 10.97 -19.21
N LEU A 188 8.73 11.14 -18.07
CA LEU A 188 8.82 12.40 -17.33
C LEU A 188 10.15 13.14 -17.55
N ASP A 189 11.26 12.43 -17.73
CA ASP A 189 12.60 13.02 -17.84
C ASP A 189 12.92 13.45 -19.29
N ARG A 190 12.06 14.30 -19.85
CA ARG A 190 12.17 14.80 -21.24
C ARG A 190 13.29 15.81 -21.44
#